data_AF-A0A962PE73-F1
#
_entry.id   AF-A0A962PE73-F1
#
_cell.length_a   1.000
_cell.length_b   1.000
_cell.length_c   1.000
_cell.angle_alpha   90.00
_cell.angle_beta   90.00
_cell.angle_gamma   90.00
#
_symmetry.space_group_name_H-M   'P 1'
#
loop_
_entity.id
_entity.type
_entity.pdbx_description
1 polymer ?
#
loop_
_entity_poly.entity_id
_entity_poly.type
_entity_poly.pdbx_seq_one_letter_code
_entity_poly.pdbx_strand_id
1 'polypeptide(L)' 'HPIGHVGEPDDIAYGVLYLASDEAKFVTGAELVIDGGYTAQ' A
#
# COMPACT_ATOMS: atom_id res chain seq x y z
N HIS A 1 -4.96 -6.58 15.36
CA HIS A 1 -3.79 -5.84 14.84
C HIS A 1 -2.86 -6.79 14.10
N PRO A 2 -3.08 -6.98 12.79
CA PRO A 2 -2.40 -8.02 12.00
C PRO A 2 -0.88 -7.83 11.88
N ILE A 3 -0.38 -6.59 11.82
CA ILE A 3 1.08 -6.31 11.76
C ILE A 3 1.67 -5.83 13.11
N GLY A 4 0.83 -5.56 14.11
CA GLY A 4 1.26 -5.31 15.50
C GLY A 4 1.88 -3.94 15.79
N HIS A 5 2.04 -3.06 14.80
CA HIS A 5 2.53 -1.68 14.99
C HIS A 5 1.75 -0.69 14.10
N VAL A 6 1.93 0.61 14.38
CA VAL A 6 1.45 1.69 13.51
C VAL A 6 2.41 1.84 12.34
N GLY A 7 1.88 2.06 11.14
CA GLY A 7 2.68 2.30 9.95
C GLY A 7 3.43 3.63 10.01
N GLU A 8 4.52 3.71 9.28
CA GLU A 8 5.32 4.93 9.10
C GLU A 8 4.93 5.63 7.79
N PRO A 9 5.19 6.94 7.64
CA PRO A 9 4.93 7.66 6.39
C PRO A 9 5.53 6.97 5.15
N ASP A 10 6.69 6.32 5.33
CA ASP A 10 7.40 5.61 4.27
C ASP A 10 6.61 4.41 3.73
N ASP A 11 5.78 3.74 4.55
CA ASP A 11 4.94 2.62 4.11
C ASP A 11 3.95 3.05 3.02
N ILE A 12 3.41 4.27 3.14
CA ILE A 12 2.53 4.87 2.13
C ILE A 12 3.34 5.38 0.94
N ALA A 13 4.47 6.04 1.21
CA ALA A 13 5.31 6.63 0.17
C ALA A 13 5.80 5.58 -0.83
N TYR A 14 6.22 4.40 -0.37
CA TYR A 14 6.63 3.32 -1.25
C TYR A 14 5.47 2.73 -2.07
N GLY A 15 4.27 2.66 -1.52
CA GLY A 15 3.08 2.27 -2.27
C GLY A 15 2.74 3.25 -3.39
N VAL A 16 2.83 4.56 -3.12
CA VAL A 16 2.66 5.61 -4.12
C VAL A 16 3.77 5.55 -5.16
N LEU A 17 5.03 5.36 -4.75
CA LEU A 17 6.17 5.21 -5.64
C LEU A 17 5.95 4.05 -6.62
N TYR A 18 5.48 2.90 -6.13
CA TYR A 18 5.11 1.77 -6.98
C TYR A 18 4.03 2.17 -8.00
N LEU A 19 2.91 2.76 -7.56
CA LEU A 19 1.83 3.14 -8.48
C LEU A 19 2.24 4.20 -9.52
N ALA A 20 3.21 5.04 -9.20
CA ALA A 20 3.76 6.04 -10.10
C ALA A 20 4.85 5.51 -11.05
N SER A 21 5.31 4.27 -10.85
CA SER A 21 6.43 3.67 -11.58
C SER A 21 5.98 2.88 -12.83
N ASP A 22 6.94 2.55 -13.69
CA ASP A 22 6.69 1.72 -14.89
C ASP A 22 6.27 0.28 -14.52
N GLU A 23 6.62 -0.17 -13.31
CA GLU A 23 6.24 -1.47 -12.76
C GLU A 23 4.72 -1.59 -12.57
N ALA A 24 3.99 -0.47 -12.43
CA ALA A 24 2.54 -0.43 -12.32
C ALA A 24 1.82 -0.17 -13.66
N LYS A 25 2.50 -0.24 -14.82
CA LYS A 25 1.93 0.14 -16.13
C LYS A 25 0.61 -0.51 -16.55
N PHE A 26 0.24 -1.64 -15.94
CA PHE A 26 -1.00 -2.36 -16.22
C PHE A 26 -1.94 -2.43 -15.00
N VAL A 27 -1.58 -1.77 -13.90
CA VAL A 27 -2.40 -1.66 -12.69
C VAL A 27 -3.26 -0.42 -12.81
N THR A 28 -4.56 -0.62 -13.00
CA THR A 28 -5.54 0.47 -13.09
C THR A 28 -6.90 0.02 -12.53
N GLY A 29 -7.68 0.98 -12.01
CA GLY A 29 -9.01 0.72 -11.45
C GLY A 29 -9.02 -0.13 -10.16
N ALA A 30 -7.86 -0.32 -9.53
CA ALA A 30 -7.72 -1.08 -8.30
C ALA A 30 -7.26 -0.18 -7.15
N GLU A 31 -7.72 -0.47 -5.93
CA GLU A 31 -7.24 0.16 -4.71
C GLU A 31 -6.04 -0.62 -4.15
N LEU A 32 -4.95 0.09 -3.87
CA LEU A 32 -3.80 -0.45 -3.14
C LEU A 32 -3.98 -0.16 -1.65
N VAL A 33 -4.43 -1.15 -0.89
CA VAL A 33 -4.68 -1.01 0.55
C VAL A 33 -3.37 -1.21 1.33
N ILE A 34 -2.99 -0.20 2.12
CA ILE A 34 -1.79 -0.20 2.97
C ILE A 34 -2.22 0.19 4.38
N ASP A 35 -2.64 -0.79 5.17
CA ASP A 35 -3.26 -0.56 6.49
C ASP A 35 -2.80 -1.55 7.58
N GLY A 36 -1.70 -2.27 7.33
CA GLY A 36 -1.21 -3.31 8.24
C GLY A 36 -2.18 -4.48 8.41
N GLY A 37 -3.09 -4.70 7.45
CA GLY A 37 -4.09 -5.76 7.36
C GLY A 37 -5.41 -5.46 8.10
N TYR A 38 -5.65 -4.21 8.50
CA TYR A 38 -6.78 -3.83 9.36
C TYR A 38 -8.13 -4.15 8.71
N THR A 39 -8.26 -3.91 7.41
CA THR A 39 -9.47 -4.19 6.62
C THR A 39 -9.68 -5.66 6.27
N ALA A 40 -8.67 -6.52 6.48
CA ALA A 40 -8.71 -7.94 6.12
C ALA A 40 -8.97 -8.88 7.30
N GLN A 41 -9.31 -8.35 8.49
CA GLN A 41 -9.61 -9.13 9.69
C GLN A 41 -11.02 -9.74 9.69
#